data_AF-A0A6B2EAI3-F1
#
_entry.id   AF-A0A6B2EAI3-F1
#
_cell.length_a   1.000
_cell.length_b   1.000
_cell.length_c   1.000
_cell.angle_alpha   90.00
_cell.angle_beta   90.00
_cell.angle_gamma   90.00
#
_symmetry.space_group_name_H-M   'P 1'
#
loop_
_entity.id
_entity.type
_entity.pdbx_description
1 polymer ?
#
loop_
_entity_poly.entity_id
_entity_poly.type
_entity_poly.pdbx_seq_one_letter_code
_entity_poly.pdbx_strand_id
1 'polypeptide(L)' 'RYENDNIGLDGYKYAYETSDGQSAYAQGELKNFGPESNAVVSQGSFSFVGDDGVTYTINWVADENGYRADGAHVPTA' A
#
# COMPACT_ATOMS: atom_id res chain seq x y z
N ARG A 1 2.56 -1.14 -16.74
CA ARG A 1 1.13 -0.75 -16.66
C ARG A 1 0.97 0.34 -15.61
N TYR A 2 0.06 1.30 -15.78
CA TYR A 2 -0.25 2.32 -14.76
C TYR A 2 -1.76 2.52 -14.68
N GLU A 3 -2.29 2.53 -13.46
CA GLU A 3 -3.69 2.78 -13.13
C GLU A 3 -3.76 3.79 -12.00
N ASN A 4 -4.63 4.78 -12.13
CA ASN A 4 -4.88 5.77 -11.10
C ASN A 4 -6.34 6.18 -11.15
N ASP A 5 -6.93 6.29 -9.97
CA ASP A 5 -8.31 6.70 -9.80
C ASP A 5 -8.37 7.45 -8.47
N ASN A 6 -8.58 8.75 -8.60
CA ASN A 6 -8.70 9.69 -7.51
C ASN A 6 -9.77 10.70 -7.93
N ILE A 7 -11.01 10.39 -7.56
CA ILE A 7 -12.18 11.20 -7.91
C ILE A 7 -12.46 12.32 -6.89
N GLY A 8 -11.60 12.50 -5.90
CA GLY A 8 -11.67 13.59 -4.91
C GLY A 8 -12.81 13.50 -3.88
N LEU A 9 -13.58 12.41 -3.86
CA LEU A 9 -14.78 12.26 -3.02
C LEU A 9 -14.67 11.15 -1.96
N ASP A 10 -14.02 10.02 -2.26
CA ASP A 10 -14.08 8.81 -1.42
C ASP A 10 -12.73 8.10 -1.19
N GLY A 11 -11.63 8.74 -1.61
CA GLY A 11 -10.29 8.17 -1.46
C GLY A 11 -9.46 8.23 -2.73
N TYR A 12 -8.34 7.51 -2.71
CA TYR A 12 -7.47 7.33 -3.86
C TYR A 12 -7.18 5.84 -4.06
N LYS A 13 -6.95 5.42 -5.30
CA LYS A 13 -6.27 4.17 -5.63
C LYS A 13 -5.28 4.39 -6.76
N TYR A 14 -4.13 3.74 -6.67
CA TYR A 14 -3.17 3.67 -7.76
C TYR A 14 -2.55 2.28 -7.83
N ALA A 15 -2.15 1.89 -9.03
CA ALA A 15 -1.36 0.70 -9.28
C ALA A 15 -0.36 0.98 -10.39
N TYR A 16 0.84 0.42 -10.30
CA TYR A 16 1.77 0.41 -11.40
C TYR A 16 2.57 -0.89 -11.46
N GLU A 17 3.09 -1.17 -12.65
CA GLU A 17 4.00 -2.26 -12.93
C GLU A 17 5.01 -1.77 -13.97
N THR A 18 6.30 -1.97 -13.68
CA THR A 18 7.41 -1.62 -14.57
C THR A 18 7.87 -2.87 -15.33
N SER A 19 8.54 -2.66 -16.47
CA SER A 19 9.06 -3.77 -17.29
C SER A 19 10.13 -4.62 -16.57
N ASP A 20 10.68 -4.11 -15.48
CA ASP A 20 11.69 -4.77 -14.65
C ASP A 20 11.06 -5.68 -13.56
N GLY A 21 9.74 -5.87 -13.59
CA GLY A 21 9.01 -6.74 -12.66
C GLY A 21 8.67 -6.10 -11.31
N GLN A 22 8.98 -4.81 -11.12
CA GLN A 22 8.54 -4.07 -9.95
C GLN A 22 7.08 -3.66 -10.11
N SER A 23 6.30 -3.83 -9.05
CA SER A 23 4.91 -3.38 -9.03
C SER A 23 4.56 -2.77 -7.68
N ALA A 24 3.62 -1.83 -7.69
CA ALA A 24 3.06 -1.31 -6.47
C ALA A 24 1.58 -1.04 -6.65
N TYR A 25 0.87 -1.14 -5.54
CA TYR A 25 -0.52 -0.76 -5.44
C TYR A 25 -0.74 -0.06 -4.12
N ALA A 26 -1.54 0.99 -4.11
CA ALA A 26 -2.08 1.51 -2.87
C ALA A 26 -3.47 2.08 -3.06
N GLN A 27 -4.25 2.01 -1.99
CA GLN A 27 -5.48 2.75 -1.85
C GLN A 27 -5.51 3.46 -0.51
N GLY A 28 -6.24 4.57 -0.44
CA GLY A 28 -6.56 5.22 0.83
C GLY A 28 -8.00 5.66 0.86
N GLU A 29 -8.63 5.49 2.00
CA GLU A 29 -10.03 5.81 2.26
C GLU A 29 -10.16 6.55 3.59
N LEU A 30 -11.05 7.55 3.66
CA LEU A 30 -11.35 8.21 4.92
C LEU A 30 -12.27 7.29 5.73
N LYS A 31 -11.75 6.72 6.82
CA LYS A 31 -12.56 5.94 7.76
C LYS A 31 -13.00 6.79 8.94
N ASN A 32 -14.28 6.66 9.25
CA ASN A 32 -14.88 7.22 10.46
C ASN A 32 -14.82 6.17 11.56
N PHE A 33 -14.12 6.49 12.64
CA PHE A 33 -13.92 5.65 13.82
C PHE A 33 -14.77 6.11 15.02
N GLY A 34 -15.63 7.11 14.83
CA GLY A 34 -16.51 7.67 15.84
C GLY A 34 -16.77 9.17 15.65
N PRO A 35 -17.62 9.78 16.50
CA PRO A 35 -18.04 11.18 16.35
C PRO A 35 -16.88 12.20 16.36
N GLU A 36 -15.73 11.85 16.90
CA GLU A 36 -14.55 12.73 17.01
C GLU A 36 -13.30 12.18 16.31
N SER A 37 -13.34 10.99 15.70
CA SER A 37 -12.17 10.38 15.07
C SER A 37 -12.46 10.01 13.63
N ASN A 38 -11.84 10.75 12.71
CA ASN A 38 -11.78 10.43 11.31
C ASN A 38 -10.31 10.33 10.93
N ALA A 39 -9.91 9.22 10.35
CA ALA A 39 -8.55 9.03 9.89
C ALA A 39 -8.53 8.46 8.48
N VAL A 40 -7.57 8.93 7.70
CA VAL A 40 -7.28 8.34 6.40
C VAL A 40 -6.55 7.03 6.67
N VAL A 41 -7.16 5.92 6.25
CA VAL A 41 -6.51 4.62 6.26
C VAL A 41 -6.00 4.35 4.87
N SER A 42 -4.69 4.19 4.76
CA SER A 42 -4.01 3.82 3.53
C SER A 42 -3.47 2.40 3.65
N GLN A 43 -3.66 1.60 2.62
CA GLN A 43 -3.09 0.26 2.54
C GLN A 43 -2.59 -0.02 1.13
N GLY A 44 -1.61 -0.89 1.02
CA GLY A 44 -1.03 -1.19 -0.26
C GLY A 44 -0.08 -2.37 -0.23
N SER A 45 0.48 -2.64 -1.40
CA SER A 45 1.56 -3.59 -1.56
C SER A 45 2.64 -3.04 -2.49
N PHE A 46 3.86 -3.46 -2.26
CA PHE A 46 5.01 -3.21 -3.13
C PHE A 46 5.67 -4.55 -3.41
N SER A 47 5.96 -4.84 -4.67
CA SER A 47 6.69 -6.02 -5.08
C SER A 47 7.88 -5.68 -5.96
N PHE A 48 8.98 -6.40 -5.78
CA PHE A 48 10.19 -6.25 -6.57
C PHE A 48 10.91 -7.59 -6.72
N VAL A 49 11.70 -7.73 -7.78
CA VAL A 49 12.56 -8.90 -7.98
C VAL A 49 13.89 -8.64 -7.26
N GLY A 50 14.27 -9.54 -6.37
CA GLY A 50 15.57 -9.49 -5.69
C GLY A 50 16.71 -9.93 -6.60
N ASP A 51 17.94 -9.71 -6.14
CA ASP A 51 19.17 -10.10 -6.84
C ASP A 51 19.28 -11.63 -7.03
N ASP A 52 18.58 -12.39 -6.19
CA ASP A 52 18.42 -13.84 -6.25
C ASP A 52 17.37 -14.32 -7.27
N GLY A 53 16.71 -13.38 -7.97
CA GLY A 53 15.63 -13.67 -8.93
C GLY A 53 14.29 -13.99 -8.28
N VAL A 54 14.16 -13.86 -6.96
CA VAL A 54 12.92 -14.11 -6.22
C VAL A 54 12.09 -12.82 -6.17
N THR A 55 10.79 -12.93 -6.43
CA THR A 55 9.87 -11.79 -6.23
C THR A 55 9.53 -11.66 -4.76
N TYR A 56 9.84 -10.51 -4.19
CA TYR A 56 9.51 -10.12 -2.83
C TYR A 56 8.30 -9.20 -2.84
N THR A 57 7.36 -9.43 -1.92
CA THR A 57 6.19 -8.58 -1.72
C THR A 57 6.14 -8.08 -0.29
N ILE A 58 5.91 -6.77 -0.13
CA ILE A 58 5.60 -6.09 1.12
C ILE A 58 4.14 -5.69 1.06
N ASN A 59 3.36 -6.08 2.05
CA ASN A 59 2.04 -5.54 2.32
C ASN A 59 2.14 -4.54 3.46
N TRP A 60 1.40 -3.44 3.40
CA TRP A 60 1.45 -2.43 4.45
C TRP A 60 0.09 -1.77 4.68
N VAL A 61 -0.09 -1.30 5.91
CA VAL A 61 -1.22 -0.51 6.36
C VAL A 61 -0.70 0.69 7.15
N ALA A 62 -1.28 1.86 6.90
CA ALA A 62 -1.07 3.09 7.62
C ALA A 62 -2.43 3.63 8.08
N ASP A 63 -2.60 3.76 9.40
CA ASP A 63 -3.80 4.28 10.06
C ASP A 63 -3.42 5.00 11.36
N GLU A 64 -4.39 5.25 12.24
CA GLU A 64 -4.20 5.89 13.55
C GLU A 64 -3.15 5.18 14.44
N ASN A 65 -2.94 3.88 14.24
CA ASN A 65 -1.93 3.10 14.95
C ASN A 65 -0.54 3.13 14.26
N GLY A 66 -0.33 4.02 13.30
CA GLY A 66 0.93 4.19 12.57
C GLY A 66 1.10 3.25 11.36
N TYR A 67 2.31 3.22 10.81
CA TYR A 67 2.67 2.37 9.67
C TYR A 67 3.09 0.98 10.13
N ARG A 68 2.50 -0.05 9.54
CA ARG A 68 2.81 -1.47 9.80
C ARG A 68 2.95 -2.20 8.48
N ALA A 69 4.08 -2.86 8.29
CA ALA A 69 4.39 -3.64 7.09
C ALA A 69 4.63 -5.10 7.45
N ASP A 70 4.20 -5.98 6.54
CA ASP A 70 4.40 -7.42 6.60
C ASP A 70 4.97 -7.89 5.25
N GLY A 71 5.86 -8.86 5.27
CA GLY A 71 6.44 -9.45 4.08
C GLY A 71 7.59 -10.37 4.41
N ALA A 72 7.87 -11.33 3.53
CA ALA A 72 8.89 -12.37 3.72
C ALA A 72 10.32 -11.84 3.99
N HIS A 73 10.56 -10.55 3.74
CA HIS A 73 11.84 -9.86 3.89
C HIS A 73 11.75 -8.64 4.82
N VAL A 74 10.61 -8.43 5.48
CA VAL A 74 10.49 -7.39 6.52
C VAL A 74 11.01 -8.01 7.82
N PRO A 75 12.07 -7.47 8.44
CA PRO A 75 12.58 -8.01 9.70
C PRO A 75 11.50 -7.89 10.77
N THR A 76 11.04 -9.02 11.30
CA THR A 76 10.24 -9.06 12.52
C THR A 76 11.19 -8.90 13.71
N ALA A 77 10.92 -7.90 14.55
CA ALA A 77 11.62 -7.71 15.83
C ALA A 77 11.19 -8.76 16.86
#